data_AF-A0A1J4LTU6-F1
#
_entry.id   AF-A0A1J4LTU6-F1
#
_cell.length_a   1.000
_cell.length_b   1.000
_cell.length_c   1.000
_cell.angle_alpha   90.00
_cell.angle_beta   90.00
_cell.angle_gamma   90.00
#
_symmetry.space_group_name_H-M   'P 1'
#
loop_
_entity.id
_entity.type
_entity.pdbx_description
1 polymer ?
#
loop_
_entity_poly.entity_id
_entity_poly.type
_entity_poly.pdbx_seq_one_letter_code
_entity_poly.pdbx_strand_id
1 'polypeptide(L)'
;MTRLVTLQWLVVSVVGFFALVYYGVHLHARFRGEQLAQVAIPVLPSGPLLFWLAVAALVLGVVVVLHEACHGLFMAHYGSEPSFGVGLSYALFPYAYAAVGGERFTRNQLLAILVSPFALLTAGGLLLMAAMPDHFLAVLLVFALAVNGAGSVGDLWMAAVLVQYPSRVRVDAMPDDDVQGFAIYDPESDRHTSDETLRLTGMQTLSRVATGTVATLALFGTAVIALILASLAAGSGTIELATDRRLLFRHAVDSSGVARFEIGEVAVGALSLAGGLCWAALGWLSEWLGWDS
;
A
#
# COMPACT_ATOMS: atom_id res chain seq x y z
N MET A 1 -5.34 -11.67 -13.11
CA MET A 1 -5.10 -10.21 -12.98
C MET A 1 -4.80 -9.59 -14.35
N THR A 2 -5.14 -8.32 -14.61
CA THR A 2 -4.82 -7.64 -15.90
C THR A 2 -3.60 -6.73 -15.76
N ARG A 3 -2.89 -6.44 -16.87
CA ARG A 3 -1.73 -5.52 -16.87
C ARG A 3 -2.05 -4.15 -16.29
N LEU A 4 -3.26 -3.65 -16.52
CA LEU A 4 -3.71 -2.36 -16.01
C LEU A 4 -3.80 -2.37 -14.48
N VAL A 5 -4.37 -3.42 -13.88
CA VAL A 5 -4.47 -3.56 -12.42
C VAL A 5 -3.08 -3.68 -11.80
N THR A 6 -2.16 -4.42 -12.43
CA THR A 6 -0.76 -4.49 -11.98
C THR A 6 -0.10 -3.12 -11.95
N LEU A 7 -0.30 -2.32 -13.01
CA LEU A 7 0.25 -0.97 -13.07
C LEU A 7 -0.36 -0.06 -12.00
N GLN A 8 -1.68 -0.15 -11.77
CA GLN A 8 -2.36 0.61 -10.72
C GLN A 8 -1.80 0.27 -9.34
N TRP A 9 -1.66 -1.02 -9.04
CA TRP A 9 -1.09 -1.47 -7.76
C TRP A 9 0.35 -1.01 -7.60
N LEU A 10 1.17 -1.10 -8.66
CA LEU A 10 2.54 -0.59 -8.62
C LEU A 10 2.59 0.89 -8.27
N VAL A 11 1.76 1.72 -8.93
CA VAL A 11 1.71 3.16 -8.64
C VAL A 11 1.30 3.41 -7.19
N VAL A 12 0.27 2.71 -6.70
CA VAL A 12 -0.19 2.82 -5.31
C VAL A 12 0.90 2.36 -4.32
N SER A 13 1.60 1.27 -4.60
CA SER A 13 2.71 0.77 -3.78
C SER A 13 3.88 1.74 -3.76
N VAL A 14 4.26 2.34 -4.89
CA VAL A 14 5.36 3.32 -4.95
C VAL A 14 4.99 4.58 -4.17
N VAL A 15 3.81 5.15 -4.40
CA VAL A 15 3.36 6.34 -3.67
C VAL A 15 3.18 6.03 -2.18
N GLY A 16 2.59 4.88 -1.87
CA GLY A 16 2.41 4.37 -0.50
C GLY A 16 3.74 4.18 0.22
N PHE A 17 4.76 3.63 -0.44
CA PHE A 17 6.11 3.49 0.09
C PHE A 17 6.67 4.85 0.53
N PHE A 18 6.68 5.85 -0.35
CA PHE A 18 7.22 7.17 0.00
C PHE A 18 6.40 7.88 1.08
N ALA A 19 5.07 7.74 1.05
CA ALA A 19 4.21 8.25 2.11
C ALA A 19 4.54 7.60 3.46
N LEU A 20 4.69 6.28 3.51
CA LEU A 20 5.04 5.55 4.74
C LEU A 20 6.43 5.89 5.25
N VAL A 21 7.43 6.07 4.37
CA VAL A 21 8.76 6.56 4.77
C VAL A 21 8.63 7.94 5.42
N TYR A 22 7.90 8.87 4.77
CA TYR A 22 7.69 10.22 5.31
C TYR A 22 7.05 10.17 6.70
N TYR A 23 5.90 9.51 6.84
CA TYR A 23 5.20 9.39 8.12
C TYR A 23 6.04 8.65 9.17
N GLY A 24 6.78 7.62 8.78
CA GLY A 24 7.66 6.87 9.68
C GLY A 24 8.78 7.73 10.26
N VAL A 25 9.42 8.58 9.44
CA VAL A 25 10.43 9.53 9.90
C VAL A 25 9.83 10.53 10.90
N HIS A 26 8.66 11.10 10.58
CA HIS A 26 7.97 12.02 11.50
C HIS A 26 7.53 11.33 12.80
N LEU A 27 7.04 10.09 12.72
CA LEU A 27 6.63 9.31 13.89
C LEU A 27 7.82 8.98 14.79
N HIS A 28 8.94 8.55 14.21
CA HIS A 28 10.18 8.31 14.95
C HIS A 28 10.66 9.58 15.66
N ALA A 29 10.65 10.74 14.98
CA ALA A 29 10.98 12.01 15.62
C ALA A 29 10.07 12.31 16.82
N ARG A 30 8.75 12.08 16.69
CA ARG A 30 7.80 12.23 17.80
C ARG A 30 8.10 11.30 18.98
N PHE A 31 8.50 10.05 18.73
CA PHE A 31 8.93 9.13 19.80
C PHE A 31 10.14 9.65 20.59
N ARG A 32 10.98 10.48 19.96
CA ARG A 32 12.11 11.16 20.62
C ARG A 32 11.75 12.52 21.23
N GLY A 33 10.49 12.94 21.16
CA GLY A 33 10.07 14.28 21.59
C GLY A 33 10.52 15.41 20.68
N GLU A 34 10.94 15.09 19.45
CA GLU A 34 11.37 16.05 18.44
C GLU A 34 10.21 16.41 17.49
N GLN A 35 10.27 17.61 16.90
CA GLN A 35 9.39 18.01 15.82
C GLN A 35 10.23 18.30 14.57
N LEU A 36 10.05 17.49 13.54
CA LEU A 36 10.64 17.71 12.23
C LEU A 36 9.76 18.65 11.43
N ALA A 37 10.29 19.83 11.08
CA ALA A 37 9.65 20.73 10.13
C ALA A 37 9.78 20.21 8.69
N GLN A 38 10.96 19.66 8.34
CA GLN A 38 11.26 19.20 6.99
C GLN A 38 12.13 17.94 7.04
N VAL A 39 11.96 17.08 6.05
CA VAL A 39 12.85 15.93 5.82
C VAL A 39 13.97 16.37 4.90
N ALA A 40 15.22 16.12 5.30
CA ALA A 40 16.40 16.46 4.53
C ALA A 40 17.12 15.19 4.05
N ILE A 41 17.43 15.15 2.75
CA ILE A 41 18.18 14.07 2.09
C ILE A 41 19.50 14.68 1.60
N PRO A 42 20.64 14.35 2.24
CA PRO A 42 21.93 14.85 1.82
C PRO A 42 22.41 14.17 0.53
N VAL A 43 23.31 14.83 -0.20
CA VAL A 43 24.04 14.20 -1.30
C VAL A 43 24.96 13.14 -0.72
N LEU A 44 24.76 11.88 -1.11
CA LEU A 44 25.66 10.80 -0.75
C LEU A 44 26.76 10.64 -1.81
N PRO A 45 28.05 10.62 -1.41
CA PRO A 45 29.12 10.20 -2.31
C PRO A 45 28.90 8.75 -2.80
N SER A 46 29.51 8.39 -3.93
CA SER A 46 29.29 7.10 -4.59
C SER A 46 29.64 5.88 -3.72
N GLY A 47 30.66 5.96 -2.87
CA GLY A 47 31.02 4.89 -1.93
C GLY A 47 29.93 4.57 -0.91
N PRO A 48 29.52 5.54 -0.07
CA PRO A 48 28.38 5.40 0.83
C PRO A 48 27.09 4.98 0.11
N LEU A 49 26.85 5.48 -1.11
CA LEU A 49 25.66 5.10 -1.87
C LEU A 49 25.57 3.59 -2.11
N LEU A 50 26.64 2.95 -2.59
CA LEU A 50 26.65 1.50 -2.82
C LEU A 50 26.43 0.69 -1.54
N PHE A 51 27.03 1.13 -0.43
CA PHE A 51 26.80 0.54 0.88
C PHE A 51 25.31 0.61 1.27
N TRP A 52 24.70 1.80 1.17
CA TRP A 52 23.29 1.98 1.51
C TRP A 52 22.34 1.21 0.60
N LEU A 53 22.66 1.10 -0.70
CA LEU A 53 21.90 0.27 -1.63
C LEU A 53 21.99 -1.22 -1.26
N ALA A 54 23.18 -1.71 -0.88
CA ALA A 54 23.34 -3.09 -0.43
C ALA A 54 22.57 -3.38 0.87
N VAL A 55 22.62 -2.45 1.83
CA VAL A 55 21.84 -2.54 3.08
C VAL A 55 20.34 -2.51 2.79
N ALA A 56 19.86 -1.61 1.92
CA ALA A 56 18.46 -1.54 1.54
C ALA A 56 17.99 -2.82 0.85
N ALA A 57 18.79 -3.40 -0.05
CA ALA A 57 18.50 -4.67 -0.69
C ALA A 57 18.42 -5.84 0.31
N LEU A 58 19.33 -5.87 1.30
CA LEU A 58 19.29 -6.85 2.38
C LEU A 58 18.02 -6.72 3.22
N VAL A 59 17.68 -5.50 3.66
CA VAL A 59 16.46 -5.25 4.44
C VAL A 59 15.21 -5.62 3.64
N LEU A 60 15.15 -5.29 2.35
CA LEU A 60 14.08 -5.69 1.45
C LEU A 60 13.93 -7.21 1.43
N GLY A 61 15.02 -7.96 1.22
CA GLY A 61 15.01 -9.42 1.22
C GLY A 61 14.50 -10.02 2.54
N VAL A 62 14.96 -9.47 3.68
CA VAL A 62 14.49 -9.89 5.01
C VAL A 62 13.00 -9.61 5.19
N VAL A 63 12.52 -8.42 4.81
CA VAL A 63 11.10 -8.07 4.93
C VAL A 63 10.23 -9.00 4.08
N VAL A 64 10.63 -9.29 2.84
CA VAL A 64 9.89 -10.23 1.98
C VAL A 64 9.79 -11.61 2.63
N VAL A 65 10.89 -12.16 3.15
CA VAL A 65 10.88 -13.46 3.82
C VAL A 65 9.96 -13.44 5.05
N LEU A 66 10.06 -12.41 5.89
CA LEU A 66 9.20 -12.28 7.07
C LEU A 66 7.72 -12.10 6.69
N HIS A 67 7.45 -11.38 5.61
CA HIS A 67 6.11 -11.11 5.11
C HIS A 67 5.42 -12.42 4.69
N GLU A 68 6.07 -13.20 3.82
CA GLU A 68 5.55 -14.50 3.41
C GLU A 68 5.45 -15.47 4.59
N ALA A 69 6.43 -15.46 5.51
CA ALA A 69 6.38 -16.30 6.70
C ALA A 69 5.13 -16.02 7.56
N CYS A 70 4.66 -14.76 7.63
CA CYS A 70 3.41 -14.42 8.31
C CYS A 70 2.20 -15.07 7.62
N HIS A 71 2.11 -14.97 6.29
CA HIS A 71 1.06 -15.66 5.53
C HIS A 71 1.10 -17.17 5.78
N GLY A 72 2.28 -17.78 5.63
CA GLY A 72 2.47 -19.22 5.82
C GLY A 72 2.14 -19.69 7.24
N LEU A 73 2.49 -18.90 8.26
CA LEU A 73 2.14 -19.20 9.66
C LEU A 73 0.62 -19.26 9.86
N PHE A 74 -0.12 -18.31 9.30
CA PHE A 74 -1.58 -18.29 9.42
C PHE A 74 -2.25 -19.38 8.59
N MET A 75 -1.71 -19.70 7.41
CA MET A 75 -2.18 -20.83 6.61
C MET A 75 -1.97 -22.16 7.33
N ALA A 76 -0.78 -22.39 7.89
CA ALA A 76 -0.49 -23.56 8.70
C ALA A 76 -1.39 -23.64 9.94
N HIS A 77 -1.64 -22.51 10.60
CA HIS A 77 -2.56 -22.43 11.74
C HIS A 77 -4.00 -22.87 11.37
N TYR A 78 -4.43 -22.62 10.13
CA TYR A 78 -5.75 -23.02 9.63
C TYR A 78 -5.78 -24.39 8.95
N GLY A 79 -4.68 -25.15 9.02
CA GLY A 79 -4.62 -26.54 8.58
C GLY A 79 -4.10 -26.75 7.17
N SER A 80 -3.64 -25.70 6.48
CA SER A 80 -3.01 -25.83 5.16
C SER A 80 -1.53 -26.15 5.24
N GLU A 81 -1.01 -26.80 4.21
CA GLU A 81 0.43 -27.00 4.01
C GLU A 81 0.98 -25.86 3.12
N PRO A 82 1.55 -24.77 3.71
CA PRO A 82 2.03 -23.65 2.92
C PRO A 82 3.23 -24.06 2.06
N SER A 83 3.11 -23.86 0.74
CA SER A 83 4.23 -23.96 -0.17
C SER A 83 4.76 -22.56 -0.50
N PHE A 84 6.03 -22.32 -0.23
CA PHE A 84 6.67 -21.03 -0.52
C PHE A 84 7.34 -21.09 -1.89
N GLY A 85 6.99 -20.14 -2.74
CA GLY A 85 7.59 -19.95 -4.06
C GLY A 85 8.13 -18.55 -4.22
N VAL A 86 9.06 -18.39 -5.16
CA VAL A 86 9.44 -17.08 -5.72
C VAL A 86 9.00 -17.09 -7.18
N GLY A 87 8.08 -16.21 -7.52
CA GLY A 87 7.59 -15.99 -8.88
C GLY A 87 8.02 -14.63 -9.42
N LEU A 88 7.91 -14.47 -10.74
CA LEU A 88 8.05 -13.18 -11.41
C LEU A 88 6.70 -12.84 -12.05
N SER A 89 6.02 -11.82 -11.53
CA SER A 89 4.80 -11.33 -12.17
C SER A 89 5.18 -10.58 -13.44
N TYR A 90 4.70 -11.08 -14.59
CA TYR A 90 4.95 -10.53 -15.93
C TYR A 90 6.42 -10.20 -16.24
N ALA A 91 7.36 -10.98 -15.69
CA ALA A 91 8.81 -10.79 -15.84
C ALA A 91 9.38 -9.45 -15.32
N LEU A 92 8.62 -8.69 -14.54
CA LEU A 92 9.03 -7.36 -14.02
C LEU A 92 9.17 -7.32 -12.50
N PHE A 93 8.43 -8.15 -11.76
CA PHE A 93 8.37 -8.05 -10.30
C PHE A 93 8.56 -9.42 -9.64
N PRO A 94 9.64 -9.64 -8.88
CA PRO A 94 9.73 -10.80 -8.01
C PRO A 94 8.64 -10.66 -6.95
N TYR A 95 7.73 -11.63 -6.90
CA TYR A 95 6.81 -11.79 -5.79
C TYR A 95 7.08 -13.15 -5.18
N ALA A 96 7.22 -13.21 -3.86
CA ALA A 96 7.13 -14.48 -3.18
C ALA A 96 5.64 -14.75 -2.96
N TYR A 97 5.26 -16.02 -2.96
CA TYR A 97 3.88 -16.39 -2.69
C TYR A 97 3.86 -17.63 -1.82
N ALA A 98 2.81 -17.71 -1.02
CA ALA A 98 2.47 -18.89 -0.27
C ALA A 98 1.16 -19.43 -0.90
N ALA A 99 1.27 -20.51 -1.67
CA ALA A 99 0.14 -21.11 -2.39
C ALA A 99 -0.43 -22.29 -1.64
N VAL A 100 -1.73 -22.53 -1.85
CA VAL A 100 -2.48 -23.66 -1.29
C VAL A 100 -3.02 -24.51 -2.43
N GLY A 101 -2.80 -25.83 -2.35
CA GLY A 101 -3.39 -26.80 -3.26
C GLY A 101 -4.77 -27.23 -2.78
N GLY A 102 -5.83 -26.68 -3.37
CA GLY A 102 -7.19 -27.23 -3.27
C GLY A 102 -7.91 -27.11 -1.92
N GLU A 103 -7.43 -26.28 -0.98
CA GLU A 103 -8.10 -26.08 0.30
C GLU A 103 -8.99 -24.83 0.33
N ARG A 104 -10.13 -24.97 1.02
CA ARG A 104 -11.19 -23.97 1.11
C ARG A 104 -11.09 -23.18 2.40
N PHE A 105 -10.75 -21.90 2.32
CA PHE A 105 -10.80 -21.02 3.47
C PHE A 105 -12.21 -20.43 3.68
N THR A 106 -12.59 -20.23 4.95
CA THR A 106 -13.64 -19.26 5.26
C THR A 106 -13.18 -17.86 4.88
N ARG A 107 -14.14 -16.96 4.62
CA ARG A 107 -13.86 -15.53 4.43
C ARG A 107 -12.98 -14.95 5.54
N ASN A 108 -13.23 -15.28 6.81
CA ASN A 108 -12.49 -14.73 7.94
C ASN A 108 -11.08 -15.33 8.10
N GLN A 109 -10.88 -16.60 7.77
CA GLN A 109 -9.55 -17.22 7.75
C GLN A 109 -8.67 -16.55 6.68
N LEU A 110 -9.21 -16.38 5.47
CA LEU A 110 -8.47 -15.70 4.41
C LEU A 110 -8.18 -14.24 4.76
N LEU A 111 -9.13 -13.52 5.37
CA LEU A 111 -8.87 -12.16 5.88
C LEU A 111 -7.70 -12.13 6.88
N ALA A 112 -7.67 -13.08 7.82
CA ALA A 112 -6.60 -13.16 8.81
C ALA A 112 -5.25 -13.44 8.15
N ILE A 113 -5.20 -14.38 7.19
CA ILE A 113 -3.99 -14.68 6.41
C ILE A 113 -3.49 -13.42 5.70
N LEU A 114 -4.36 -12.72 4.96
CA LEU A 114 -4.00 -11.54 4.15
C LEU A 114 -3.52 -10.35 4.98
N VAL A 115 -4.19 -10.08 6.10
CA VAL A 115 -3.84 -8.92 6.94
C VAL A 115 -2.65 -9.23 7.86
N SER A 116 -2.31 -10.49 8.08
CA SER A 116 -1.29 -10.89 9.06
C SER A 116 0.08 -10.23 8.87
N PRO A 117 0.69 -10.12 7.67
CA PRO A 117 2.01 -9.54 7.55
C PRO A 117 1.98 -8.04 7.81
N PHE A 118 0.97 -7.34 7.26
CA PHE A 118 0.78 -5.93 7.51
C PHE A 118 0.62 -5.66 9.01
N ALA A 119 -0.28 -6.39 9.68
CA ALA A 119 -0.55 -6.16 11.10
C ALA A 119 0.63 -6.51 12.00
N LEU A 120 1.22 -7.70 11.85
CA LEU A 120 2.26 -8.20 12.76
C LEU A 120 3.58 -7.45 12.57
N LEU A 121 4.04 -7.29 11.32
CA LEU A 121 5.31 -6.62 11.06
C LEU A 121 5.21 -5.12 11.32
N THR A 122 4.06 -4.48 11.05
CA THR A 122 3.87 -3.08 11.40
C THR A 122 3.81 -2.88 12.92
N ALA A 123 3.01 -3.65 13.64
CA ALA A 123 2.94 -3.52 15.10
C ALA A 123 4.29 -3.81 15.76
N GLY A 124 4.96 -4.90 15.37
CA GLY A 124 6.28 -5.26 15.88
C GLY A 124 7.33 -4.20 15.56
N GLY A 125 7.35 -3.69 14.32
CA GLY A 125 8.29 -2.65 13.92
C GLY A 125 8.01 -1.31 14.61
N LEU A 126 6.75 -0.93 14.85
CA LEU A 126 6.43 0.28 15.61
C LEU A 126 6.86 0.16 17.08
N LEU A 127 6.65 -1.01 17.70
CA LEU A 127 7.11 -1.28 19.07
C LEU A 127 8.64 -1.24 19.17
N LEU A 128 9.35 -1.87 18.23
CA LEU A 128 10.80 -1.79 18.14
C LEU A 128 11.27 -0.34 17.92
N MET A 129 10.60 0.41 17.05
CA MET A 129 10.94 1.81 16.77
C MET A 129 10.77 2.71 18.00
N ALA A 130 9.75 2.45 18.82
CA ALA A 130 9.54 3.18 20.07
C ALA A 130 10.56 2.80 21.16
N ALA A 131 11.04 1.56 21.16
CA ALA A 131 11.98 1.06 22.17
C ALA A 131 13.45 1.35 21.85
N MET A 132 13.78 1.67 20.60
CA MET A 132 15.17 1.82 20.13
C MET A 132 15.63 3.29 20.17
N PRO A 133 16.68 3.63 20.94
CA PRO A 133 17.28 4.97 20.93
C PRO A 133 18.25 5.21 19.76
N ASP A 134 18.68 4.14 19.07
CA ASP A 134 19.68 4.21 18.01
C ASP A 134 19.10 4.73 16.68
N HIS A 135 19.67 5.81 16.17
CA HIS A 135 19.19 6.49 14.97
C HIS A 135 19.38 5.65 13.69
N PHE A 136 20.47 4.89 13.61
CA PHE A 136 20.78 4.08 12.43
C PHE A 136 19.76 2.96 12.27
N LEU A 137 19.49 2.21 13.35
CA LEU A 137 18.52 1.13 13.33
C LEU A 137 17.09 1.64 13.08
N ALA A 138 16.74 2.82 13.60
CA ALA A 138 15.45 3.44 13.36
C ALA A 138 15.21 3.77 11.89
N VAL A 139 16.22 4.28 11.17
CA VAL A 139 16.10 4.54 9.71
C VAL A 139 15.86 3.25 8.93
N LEU A 140 16.60 2.18 9.27
CA LEU A 140 16.38 0.86 8.65
C LEU A 140 14.99 0.32 8.94
N LEU A 141 14.47 0.57 10.14
CA LEU A 141 13.15 0.12 10.55
C LEU A 141 12.02 0.90 9.86
N VAL A 142 12.17 2.22 9.69
CA VAL A 142 11.25 3.02 8.87
C VAL A 142 11.23 2.50 7.44
N PHE A 143 12.39 2.22 6.85
CA PHE A 143 12.48 1.64 5.51
C PHE A 143 11.80 0.26 5.46
N ALA A 144 12.07 -0.63 6.42
CA ALA A 144 11.46 -1.96 6.49
C ALA A 144 9.94 -1.91 6.60
N LEU A 145 9.40 -1.02 7.45
CA LEU A 145 7.97 -0.79 7.61
C LEU A 145 7.32 -0.26 6.33
N ALA A 146 7.99 0.68 5.64
CA ALA A 146 7.50 1.21 4.37
C ALA A 146 7.49 0.15 3.27
N VAL A 147 8.53 -0.69 3.18
CA VAL A 147 8.57 -1.84 2.26
C VAL A 147 7.42 -2.81 2.56
N ASN A 148 7.22 -3.18 3.82
CA ASN A 148 6.13 -4.09 4.21
C ASN A 148 4.76 -3.52 3.84
N GLY A 149 4.51 -2.24 4.16
CA GLY A 149 3.24 -1.60 3.84
C GLY A 149 2.99 -1.47 2.34
N ALA A 150 4.02 -1.15 1.55
CA ALA A 150 3.93 -1.10 0.10
C ALA A 150 3.72 -2.49 -0.54
N GLY A 151 4.36 -3.52 0.01
CA GLY A 151 4.16 -4.92 -0.37
C GLY A 151 2.75 -5.44 -0.05
N SER A 152 2.18 -4.98 1.06
CA SER A 152 0.84 -5.38 1.52
C SER A 152 -0.32 -4.78 0.72
N VAL A 153 -0.08 -3.91 -0.27
CA VAL A 153 -1.16 -3.22 -1.01
C VAL A 153 -2.10 -4.21 -1.68
N GLY A 154 -1.56 -5.28 -2.28
CA GLY A 154 -2.36 -6.35 -2.90
C GLY A 154 -3.22 -7.09 -1.87
N ASP A 155 -2.63 -7.46 -0.73
CA ASP A 155 -3.32 -8.20 0.32
C ASP A 155 -4.42 -7.37 0.97
N LEU A 156 -4.14 -6.10 1.26
CA LEU A 156 -5.09 -5.17 1.83
C LEU A 156 -6.23 -4.86 0.86
N TRP A 157 -5.94 -4.74 -0.44
CA TRP A 157 -6.97 -4.62 -1.47
C TRP A 157 -7.86 -5.85 -1.49
N MET A 158 -7.27 -7.05 -1.49
CA MET A 158 -8.00 -8.31 -1.49
C MET A 158 -8.84 -8.50 -0.23
N ALA A 159 -8.29 -8.14 0.94
CA ALA A 159 -9.01 -8.11 2.20
C ALA A 159 -10.18 -7.11 2.17
N ALA A 160 -9.98 -5.92 1.61
CA ALA A 160 -11.03 -4.91 1.45
C ALA A 160 -12.15 -5.38 0.52
N VAL A 161 -11.86 -6.22 -0.49
CA VAL A 161 -12.89 -6.89 -1.31
C VAL A 161 -13.66 -7.90 -0.47
N LEU A 162 -12.97 -8.77 0.27
CA LEU A 162 -13.59 -9.83 1.07
C LEU A 162 -14.52 -9.32 2.18
N VAL A 163 -14.18 -8.20 2.82
CA VAL A 163 -15.03 -7.55 3.84
C VAL A 163 -16.40 -7.12 3.28
N GLN A 164 -16.51 -6.92 1.96
CA GLN A 164 -17.77 -6.55 1.33
C GLN A 164 -18.78 -7.70 1.30
N TYR A 165 -18.37 -8.95 1.52
CA TYR A 165 -19.23 -10.13 1.47
C TYR A 165 -19.59 -10.60 2.89
N PRO A 166 -20.76 -11.21 3.14
CA PRO A 166 -21.13 -11.83 4.43
C PRO A 166 -20.09 -12.83 4.94
N SER A 167 -20.07 -13.11 6.25
CA SER A 167 -19.09 -14.04 6.84
C SER A 167 -19.32 -15.51 6.49
N ARG A 168 -20.53 -15.84 6.01
CA ARG A 168 -20.90 -17.20 5.58
C ARG A 168 -20.26 -17.63 4.27
N VAL A 169 -19.80 -16.68 3.45
CA VAL A 169 -19.20 -17.01 2.15
C VAL A 169 -17.89 -17.77 2.34
N ARG A 170 -17.59 -18.60 1.35
CA ARG A 170 -16.37 -19.40 1.25
C ARG A 170 -15.53 -18.91 0.09
N VAL A 171 -14.23 -19.13 0.23
CA VAL A 171 -13.24 -18.75 -0.76
C VAL A 171 -12.50 -20.00 -1.22
N ASP A 172 -12.46 -20.20 -2.53
CA ASP A 172 -11.76 -21.30 -3.19
C ASP A 172 -10.77 -20.76 -4.22
N ALA A 173 -9.84 -21.60 -4.64
CA ALA A 173 -8.99 -21.31 -5.79
C ALA A 173 -9.85 -21.21 -7.07
N MET A 174 -9.39 -20.43 -8.05
CA MET A 174 -10.03 -20.40 -9.35
C MET A 174 -9.91 -21.79 -10.02
N PRO A 175 -10.95 -22.31 -10.70
CA PRO A 175 -10.88 -23.62 -11.36
C PRO A 175 -9.86 -23.70 -12.50
N ASP A 176 -9.37 -22.56 -12.99
CA ASP A 176 -8.51 -22.43 -14.16
C ASP A 176 -7.18 -21.80 -13.74
N ASP A 177 -6.07 -22.56 -13.88
CA ASP A 177 -4.73 -22.18 -13.40
C ASP A 177 -4.17 -20.94 -14.12
N ASP A 178 -4.72 -20.58 -15.27
CA ASP A 178 -4.30 -19.42 -16.07
C ASP A 178 -4.86 -18.08 -15.55
N VAL A 179 -5.81 -18.11 -14.60
CA VAL A 179 -6.44 -16.90 -14.07
C VAL A 179 -6.11 -16.72 -12.59
N GLN A 180 -5.18 -15.79 -12.30
CA GLN A 180 -4.92 -15.38 -10.92
C GLN A 180 -6.13 -14.66 -10.30
N GLY A 181 -6.64 -15.24 -9.22
CA GLY A 181 -7.77 -14.75 -8.41
C GLY A 181 -8.28 -15.82 -7.45
N PHE A 182 -9.42 -15.56 -6.82
CA PHE A 182 -10.12 -16.49 -5.94
C PHE A 182 -11.62 -16.46 -6.25
N ALA A 183 -12.28 -17.61 -6.10
CA ALA A 183 -13.71 -17.75 -6.26
C ALA A 183 -14.41 -17.52 -4.91
N ILE A 184 -15.40 -16.63 -4.88
CA ILE A 184 -16.26 -16.43 -3.70
C ILE A 184 -17.61 -17.10 -3.97
N TYR A 185 -18.06 -17.97 -3.08
CA TYR A 185 -19.35 -18.63 -3.21
C TYR A 185 -20.11 -18.67 -1.87
N ASP A 186 -21.43 -18.65 -1.94
CA ASP A 186 -22.30 -18.81 -0.78
C ASP A 186 -22.73 -20.29 -0.70
N PRO A 187 -22.30 -21.05 0.32
CA PRO A 187 -22.70 -22.47 0.44
C PRO A 187 -24.20 -22.64 0.73
N GLU A 188 -24.88 -21.58 1.18
CA GLU A 188 -26.30 -21.59 1.54
C GLU A 188 -27.19 -21.03 0.42
N SER A 189 -26.64 -20.58 -0.72
CA SER A 189 -27.46 -20.10 -1.82
C SER A 189 -28.17 -21.28 -2.50
N ASP A 190 -29.50 -21.32 -2.41
CA ASP A 190 -30.30 -22.21 -3.23
C ASP A 190 -30.03 -21.91 -4.71
N ARG A 191 -29.83 -22.96 -5.52
CA ARG A 191 -29.55 -22.87 -6.97
C ARG A 191 -30.63 -22.12 -7.79
N HIS A 192 -31.72 -21.69 -7.16
CA HIS A 192 -32.88 -21.06 -7.78
C HIS A 192 -33.03 -19.55 -7.51
N THR A 193 -32.26 -18.97 -6.57
CA THR A 193 -32.22 -17.51 -6.36
C THR A 193 -30.93 -16.95 -6.96
N SER A 194 -30.87 -16.95 -8.28
CA SER A 194 -29.97 -16.06 -9.00
C SER A 194 -30.45 -14.62 -8.77
N ASP A 195 -29.53 -13.76 -8.32
CA ASP A 195 -29.52 -12.29 -8.53
C ASP A 195 -29.67 -11.36 -7.31
N GLU A 196 -29.57 -11.85 -6.06
CA GLU A 196 -29.29 -10.94 -4.94
C GLU A 196 -27.78 -10.73 -4.80
N THR A 197 -27.37 -9.47 -4.99
CA THR A 197 -25.99 -9.00 -4.81
C THR A 197 -25.48 -9.43 -3.44
N LEU A 198 -24.59 -10.42 -3.41
CA LEU A 198 -23.95 -10.98 -2.20
C LEU A 198 -23.14 -9.96 -1.38
N ARG A 199 -23.16 -8.67 -1.71
CA ARG A 199 -22.40 -7.63 -1.00
C ARG A 199 -23.25 -6.97 0.07
N LEU A 200 -22.62 -6.65 1.20
CA LEU A 200 -23.22 -5.89 2.30
C LEU A 200 -23.63 -4.49 1.81
N THR A 201 -24.80 -4.04 2.30
CA THR A 201 -25.36 -2.72 1.97
C THR A 201 -24.39 -1.59 2.31
N GLY A 202 -24.23 -0.61 1.42
CA GLY A 202 -23.36 0.56 1.61
C GLY A 202 -21.86 0.32 1.37
N MET A 203 -21.41 -0.94 1.27
CA MET A 203 -19.99 -1.25 1.02
C MET A 203 -19.52 -0.79 -0.37
N GLN A 204 -20.42 -0.75 -1.36
CA GLN A 204 -20.11 -0.22 -2.69
C GLN A 204 -19.78 1.28 -2.62
N THR A 205 -20.57 2.06 -1.88
CA THR A 205 -20.31 3.49 -1.67
C THR A 205 -18.99 3.71 -0.95
N LEU A 206 -18.77 2.99 0.15
CA LEU A 206 -17.53 3.09 0.92
C LEU A 206 -16.31 2.72 0.07
N SER A 207 -16.41 1.65 -0.73
CA SER A 207 -15.37 1.23 -1.65
C SER A 207 -15.10 2.29 -2.72
N ARG A 208 -16.12 2.95 -3.27
CA ARG A 208 -15.93 4.07 -4.22
C ARG A 208 -15.18 5.23 -3.57
N VAL A 209 -15.57 5.64 -2.35
CA VAL A 209 -14.88 6.73 -1.63
C VAL A 209 -13.43 6.36 -1.35
N ALA A 210 -13.17 5.14 -0.86
CA ALA A 210 -11.82 4.66 -0.57
C ALA A 210 -10.95 4.61 -1.83
N THR A 211 -11.46 4.00 -2.91
CA THR A 211 -10.75 3.93 -4.20
C THR A 211 -10.45 5.32 -4.74
N GLY A 212 -11.43 6.23 -4.74
CA GLY A 212 -11.20 7.60 -5.19
C GLY A 212 -10.20 8.36 -4.32
N THR A 213 -10.19 8.10 -3.00
CA THR A 213 -9.21 8.69 -2.06
C THR A 213 -7.80 8.24 -2.38
N VAL A 214 -7.59 6.93 -2.55
CA VAL A 214 -6.30 6.33 -2.90
C VAL A 214 -5.85 6.80 -4.29
N ALA A 215 -6.75 6.81 -5.27
CA ALA A 215 -6.45 7.28 -6.63
C ALA A 215 -6.02 8.75 -6.64
N THR A 216 -6.71 9.61 -5.88
CA THR A 216 -6.36 11.03 -5.76
C THR A 216 -4.99 11.22 -5.10
N LEU A 217 -4.70 10.46 -4.05
CA LEU A 217 -3.38 10.48 -3.41
C LEU A 217 -2.28 10.01 -4.36
N ALA A 218 -2.50 8.90 -5.07
CA ALA A 218 -1.56 8.37 -6.06
C ALA A 218 -1.29 9.36 -7.20
N LEU A 219 -2.35 10.02 -7.70
CA LEU A 219 -2.23 11.06 -8.71
C LEU A 219 -1.43 12.26 -8.19
N PHE A 220 -1.73 12.74 -6.99
CA PHE A 220 -0.99 13.83 -6.35
C PHE A 220 0.49 13.49 -6.19
N GLY A 221 0.81 12.32 -5.61
CA GLY A 221 2.19 11.87 -5.44
C GLY A 221 2.94 11.75 -6.76
N THR A 222 2.30 11.17 -7.78
CA THR A 222 2.88 11.04 -9.12
C THR A 222 3.15 12.40 -9.77
N ALA A 223 2.20 13.34 -9.66
CA ALA A 223 2.35 14.70 -10.16
C ALA A 223 3.49 15.44 -9.44
N VAL A 224 3.58 15.32 -8.12
CA VAL A 224 4.67 15.92 -7.33
C VAL A 224 6.02 15.35 -7.76
N ILE A 225 6.17 14.03 -7.91
CA ILE A 225 7.40 13.41 -8.39
C ILE A 225 7.78 13.93 -9.78
N ALA A 226 6.82 13.97 -10.71
CA ALA A 226 7.05 14.49 -12.06
C ALA A 226 7.49 15.96 -12.06
N LEU A 227 6.87 16.79 -11.21
CA LEU A 227 7.26 18.19 -11.03
C LEU A 227 8.69 18.29 -10.50
N ILE A 228 9.07 17.49 -9.49
CA ILE A 228 10.43 17.47 -8.92
C ILE A 228 11.45 17.17 -10.02
N LEU A 229 11.22 16.12 -10.80
CA LEU A 229 12.09 15.75 -11.91
C LEU A 229 12.19 16.88 -12.94
N ALA A 230 11.07 17.52 -13.31
CA ALA A 230 11.05 18.64 -14.25
C ALA A 230 11.81 19.87 -13.70
N SER A 231 11.64 20.21 -12.42
CA SER A 231 12.34 21.30 -11.75
C SER A 231 13.84 21.07 -11.66
N LEU A 232 14.27 19.84 -11.39
CA LEU A 232 15.68 19.44 -11.41
C LEU A 232 16.25 19.53 -12.83
N ALA A 233 15.52 19.05 -13.84
CA ALA A 233 15.95 19.14 -15.24
C ALA A 233 16.06 20.59 -15.74
N ALA A 234 15.18 21.48 -15.26
CA ALA A 234 15.22 22.91 -15.54
C ALA A 234 16.29 23.68 -14.73
N GLY A 235 16.97 23.02 -13.79
CA GLY A 235 18.05 23.58 -12.99
C GLY A 235 17.61 24.44 -11.80
N SER A 236 16.30 24.53 -11.49
CA SER A 236 15.84 25.26 -10.30
C SER A 236 15.92 24.41 -9.03
N GLY A 237 15.54 23.12 -9.12
CA GLY A 237 15.47 22.21 -7.97
C GLY A 237 14.47 22.61 -6.87
N THR A 238 13.59 23.58 -7.13
CA THR A 238 12.64 24.14 -6.17
C THR A 238 11.21 24.06 -6.67
N ILE A 239 10.32 23.55 -5.82
CA ILE A 239 8.86 23.49 -6.03
C ILE A 239 8.17 23.87 -4.73
N GLU A 240 7.18 24.73 -4.84
CA GLU A 240 6.27 25.04 -3.74
C GLU A 240 4.84 25.01 -4.24
N LEU A 241 4.07 24.07 -3.71
CA LEU A 241 2.63 23.96 -3.89
C LEU A 241 1.99 24.38 -2.57
N ALA A 242 1.64 25.65 -2.46
CA ALA A 242 1.01 26.21 -1.28
C ALA A 242 -0.05 27.24 -1.67
N THR A 243 -1.02 27.42 -0.79
CA THR A 243 -1.91 28.57 -0.75
C THR A 243 -1.50 29.47 0.42
N ASP A 244 -2.04 30.69 0.50
CA ASP A 244 -1.77 31.64 1.60
C ASP A 244 -1.99 31.06 3.00
N ARG A 245 -2.78 29.98 3.14
CA ARG A 245 -3.15 29.38 4.42
C ARG A 245 -2.73 27.93 4.60
N ARG A 246 -2.36 27.22 3.52
CA ARG A 246 -2.12 25.79 3.56
C ARG A 246 -1.01 25.40 2.59
N LEU A 247 0.02 24.76 3.12
CA LEU A 247 1.01 24.03 2.34
C LEU A 247 0.40 22.72 1.85
N LEU A 248 0.65 22.34 0.61
CA LEU A 248 0.43 20.98 0.11
C LEU A 248 1.75 20.23 0.00
N PHE A 249 2.74 20.86 -0.63
CA PHE A 249 4.05 20.26 -0.82
C PHE A 249 5.11 21.33 -1.02
N ARG A 250 6.28 21.15 -0.43
CA ARG A 250 7.48 21.95 -0.69
C ARG A 250 8.65 21.02 -0.95
N HIS A 251 9.45 21.36 -1.95
CA HIS A 251 10.73 20.74 -2.23
C HIS A 251 11.74 21.83 -2.59
N ALA A 252 12.94 21.77 -2.04
CA ALA A 252 14.04 22.66 -2.41
C ALA A 252 15.37 21.95 -2.29
N VAL A 253 16.27 22.17 -3.23
CA VAL A 253 17.68 21.79 -3.14
C VAL A 253 18.48 23.02 -2.74
N ASP A 254 19.19 22.96 -1.63
CA ASP A 254 20.04 24.08 -1.19
C ASP A 254 21.39 24.11 -1.94
N SER A 255 22.17 25.16 -1.72
CA SER A 255 23.48 25.34 -2.38
C SER A 255 24.51 24.26 -2.04
N SER A 256 24.28 23.47 -0.99
CA SER A 256 25.11 22.31 -0.64
C SER A 256 24.65 21.02 -1.32
N GLY A 257 23.56 21.08 -2.09
CA GLY A 257 22.95 19.95 -2.79
C GLY A 257 21.99 19.14 -1.92
N VAL A 258 21.72 19.55 -0.68
CA VAL A 258 20.79 18.83 0.21
C VAL A 258 19.37 19.10 -0.26
N ALA A 259 18.64 18.03 -0.58
CA ALA A 259 17.23 18.11 -0.92
C ALA A 259 16.39 18.11 0.35
N ARG A 260 15.48 19.08 0.47
CA ARG A 260 14.55 19.20 1.60
C ARG A 260 13.13 19.13 1.08
N PHE A 261 12.27 18.40 1.77
CA PHE A 261 10.86 18.34 1.41
C PHE A 261 9.95 18.31 2.64
N GLU A 262 8.74 18.80 2.42
CA GLU A 262 7.71 18.99 3.44
C GLU A 262 6.34 18.70 2.79
N ILE A 263 5.52 17.88 3.45
CA ILE A 263 4.17 17.56 2.99
C ILE A 263 3.18 18.20 3.95
N GLY A 264 2.22 18.94 3.41
CA GLY A 264 1.10 19.45 4.20
C GLY A 264 0.11 18.33 4.52
N GLU A 265 0.43 17.47 5.49
CA GLU A 265 -0.29 16.23 5.83
C GLU A 265 -1.82 16.43 5.84
N VAL A 266 -2.30 17.46 6.55
CA VAL A 266 -3.74 17.77 6.69
C VAL A 266 -4.36 18.20 5.36
N ALA A 267 -3.65 19.03 4.59
CA ALA A 267 -4.16 19.55 3.33
C ALA A 267 -4.19 18.46 2.24
N VAL A 268 -3.15 17.63 2.17
CA VAL A 268 -3.09 16.48 1.27
C VAL A 268 -4.15 15.45 1.65
N GLY A 269 -4.29 15.12 2.94
CA GLY A 269 -5.34 14.21 3.41
C GLY A 269 -6.75 14.70 3.09
N ALA A 270 -7.02 16.00 3.29
CA ALA A 270 -8.30 16.61 2.94
C ALA A 270 -8.55 16.60 1.42
N LEU A 271 -7.53 16.87 0.61
CA LEU A 271 -7.61 16.80 -0.86
C LEU A 271 -7.92 15.37 -1.33
N SER A 272 -7.21 14.38 -0.80
CA SER A 272 -7.44 12.98 -1.13
C SER A 272 -8.87 12.55 -0.76
N LEU A 273 -9.33 12.87 0.45
CA LEU A 273 -10.70 12.55 0.87
C LEU A 273 -11.76 13.24 0.00
N ALA A 274 -11.57 14.52 -0.32
CA ALA A 274 -12.47 15.26 -1.21
C ALA A 274 -12.53 14.60 -2.60
N GLY A 275 -11.39 14.18 -3.16
CA GLY A 275 -11.34 13.42 -4.39
C GLY A 275 -12.10 12.09 -4.31
N GLY A 276 -12.00 11.38 -3.18
CA GLY A 276 -12.80 10.19 -2.90
C GLY A 276 -14.30 10.44 -2.90
N LEU A 277 -14.75 11.51 -2.23
CA LEU A 277 -16.16 11.90 -2.20
C LEU A 277 -16.67 12.31 -3.59
N CYS A 278 -15.88 13.07 -4.36
CA CYS A 278 -16.21 13.44 -5.74
C CYS A 278 -16.32 12.20 -6.64
N TRP A 279 -15.40 11.25 -6.51
CA TRP A 279 -15.42 9.99 -7.26
C TRP A 279 -16.69 9.18 -6.98
N ALA A 280 -17.08 9.08 -5.70
CA ALA A 280 -18.32 8.42 -5.32
C ALA A 280 -19.54 9.14 -5.92
N ALA A 281 -19.60 10.47 -5.83
CA ALA A 281 -20.70 11.25 -6.40
C ALA A 281 -20.82 11.09 -7.93
N LEU A 282 -19.70 11.06 -8.65
CA LEU A 282 -19.68 10.82 -10.09
C LEU A 282 -20.19 9.42 -10.45
N GLY A 283 -19.79 8.39 -9.69
CA GLY A 283 -20.29 7.03 -9.91
C GLY A 283 -21.79 6.90 -9.63
N TRP A 284 -22.33 7.66 -8.67
CA TRP A 284 -23.77 7.69 -8.43
C TRP A 284 -24.52 8.39 -9.56
N LEU A 285 -23.92 9.46 -10.10
CA LEU A 285 -24.49 10.20 -11.22
C LEU A 285 -24.51 9.35 -12.50
N SER A 286 -23.47 8.54 -12.76
CA SER A 286 -23.43 7.65 -13.94
C SER A 286 -24.52 6.58 -13.88
N GLU A 287 -24.70 5.96 -12.70
CA GLU A 287 -25.78 5.00 -12.45
C GLU A 287 -27.16 5.64 -12.62
N TRP A 288 -27.35 6.84 -12.08
CA TRP A 288 -28.62 7.55 -12.19
C TRP A 288 -28.95 7.96 -13.63
N LEU A 289 -27.94 8.32 -14.43
CA LEU A 289 -28.10 8.70 -15.83
C LEU A 289 -28.21 7.52 -16.80
N GLY A 290 -28.04 6.28 -16.31
CA GLY A 290 -28.07 5.08 -17.16
C GLY A 290 -26.95 5.03 -18.18
N TRP A 291 -25.79 5.63 -17.89
CA TRP A 291 -24.63 5.57 -18.80
C TRP A 291 -23.92 4.23 -18.78
N ASP A 292 -24.22 3.40 -17.78
CA ASP A 292 -23.65 2.08 -17.59
C ASP A 292 -24.56 0.93 -18.14
N SER A 293 -25.61 1.26 -18.92
CA SER A 293 -26.52 0.29 -19.58
C SER A 293 -26.32 0.19 -21.09
#